data_AF-A0A815PQL7-F1
#
_entry.id   AF-A0A815PQL7-F1
#
_cell.length_a   1.000
_cell.length_b   1.000
_cell.length_c   1.000
_cell.angle_alpha   90.00
_cell.angle_beta   90.00
_cell.angle_gamma   90.00
#
_symmetry.space_group_name_H-M   'P 1'
#
loop_
_entity.id
_entity.type
_entity.pdbx_description
1 polymer ?
#
loop_
_entity_poly.entity_id
_entity_poly.type
_entity_poly.pdbx_seq_one_letter_code
_entity_poly.pdbx_strand_id
1 'polypeptide(L)'
;MFFQCSSALWYNQPKFSPCATWNSYATTFANSTTLGPYTHGIFIDTNNTIYAGSWGISTIKVWRYNSSTPIRTITAGLYGPYSVFVAMNGDIYIDNGLQNGRVDKWTPNAINSVEVMNISKACFNLFIDTNNTLYCSVADLNIVVTLNLNTNSKIPVTLIGSNGTAGSTSTLLNYPWGIYVKTDFTLYVADSNNNRIQSFKFGELNGTTVAGSTAPGTITLQGPGGIVLDNDGYMFIMDTANSRIIASSSNGFRCVAGCSGLSGSTPDKLYNPRYMAFDTYGNMFVSDDDNYRIQIFTLTSNTCNQTTVGSSSTSLSTTTQGKTTVGSSSTSMSTSTQGKTTASTVSNRMNSSVSYQTTSTVTHSIMASGSKSLANTTLSNVLNSISNSES
;
A
#
# COMPACT_ATOMS: atom_id res chain seq x y z
N MET A 1 16.93 33.79 -2.79
CA MET A 1 16.75 32.80 -1.72
C MET A 1 15.75 31.78 -2.22
N PHE A 2 16.22 30.69 -2.85
CA PHE A 2 15.36 29.63 -3.34
C PHE A 2 15.11 28.67 -2.18
N PHE A 3 13.89 28.62 -1.67
CA PHE A 3 13.47 27.52 -0.82
C PHE A 3 13.31 26.29 -1.72
N GLN A 4 14.21 25.30 -1.56
CA GLN A 4 13.87 23.92 -1.90
C GLN A 4 12.68 23.54 -1.02
N CYS A 5 11.48 23.56 -1.60
CA CYS A 5 10.32 22.93 -0.98
C CYS A 5 10.52 21.42 -1.13
N SER A 6 10.54 20.70 -0.01
CA SER A 6 10.66 19.24 -0.03
C SER A 6 9.54 18.65 -0.90
N SER A 7 9.90 17.73 -1.78
CA SER A 7 9.02 16.91 -2.61
C SER A 7 8.18 15.94 -1.76
N ALA A 8 7.30 16.47 -0.91
CA ALA A 8 6.40 15.67 -0.11
C ALA A 8 5.26 15.15 -1.00
N LEU A 9 5.11 13.83 -1.06
CA LEU A 9 4.02 13.18 -1.77
C LEU A 9 2.69 13.42 -1.06
N TRP A 10 1.60 13.35 -1.83
CA TRP A 10 0.25 13.68 -1.35
C TRP A 10 -0.47 12.50 -0.72
N TYR A 11 0.13 11.31 -0.82
CA TYR A 11 -0.41 10.03 -0.38
C TYR A 11 0.70 9.20 0.27
N ASN A 12 0.31 8.16 0.98
CA ASN A 12 1.27 7.24 1.58
C ASN A 12 1.95 6.40 0.51
N GLN A 13 3.26 6.57 0.42
CA GLN A 13 4.14 5.74 -0.38
C GLN A 13 5.21 5.13 0.55
N PRO A 14 4.86 4.14 1.38
CA PRO A 14 5.85 3.47 2.23
C PRO A 14 6.94 2.80 1.37
N LYS A 15 8.09 2.52 1.97
CA LYS A 15 9.19 1.78 1.34
C LYS A 15 9.13 0.32 1.81
N PHE A 16 9.03 -0.62 0.88
CA PHE A 16 9.00 -2.04 1.20
C PHE A 16 10.28 -2.74 0.77
N SER A 17 10.75 -3.64 1.64
CA SER A 17 11.69 -4.66 1.25
C SER A 17 11.06 -5.58 0.20
N PRO A 18 11.83 -6.12 -0.76
CA PRO A 18 11.36 -7.14 -1.72
C PRO A 18 10.66 -8.34 -1.05
N CYS A 19 11.01 -8.63 0.20
CA CYS A 19 10.47 -9.74 1.00
C CYS A 19 9.36 -9.34 1.98
N ALA A 20 8.85 -8.11 1.93
CA ALA A 20 7.81 -7.65 2.84
C ALA A 20 6.61 -8.61 2.87
N THR A 21 6.10 -8.94 4.05
CA THR A 21 4.97 -9.84 4.20
C THR A 21 3.85 -9.16 4.94
N TRP A 22 2.63 -9.54 4.59
CA TRP A 22 1.42 -9.14 5.27
C TRP A 22 0.77 -10.36 5.89
N ASN A 23 -0.04 -10.15 6.93
CA ASN A 23 -0.87 -11.21 7.49
C ASN A 23 -1.82 -11.71 6.41
N SER A 24 -1.86 -13.03 6.18
CA SER A 24 -2.75 -13.62 5.18
C SER A 24 -4.22 -13.53 5.55
N TYR A 25 -4.54 -13.38 6.84
CA TYR A 25 -5.90 -13.16 7.34
C TYR A 25 -6.10 -11.67 7.60
N ALA A 26 -6.94 -11.05 6.79
CA ALA A 26 -7.28 -9.64 6.94
C ALA A 26 -8.32 -9.40 8.04
N THR A 27 -8.42 -8.15 8.47
CA THR A 27 -9.56 -7.66 9.27
C THR A 27 -10.46 -6.78 8.42
N THR A 28 -11.77 -6.82 8.65
CA THR A 28 -12.70 -5.91 7.96
C THR A 28 -12.66 -4.53 8.62
N PHE A 29 -12.29 -3.50 7.85
CA PHE A 29 -12.30 -2.11 8.28
C PHE A 29 -13.71 -1.49 8.21
N ALA A 30 -14.33 -1.62 7.04
CA ALA A 30 -15.66 -1.13 6.76
C ALA A 30 -16.42 -2.15 5.90
N ASN A 31 -17.74 -2.19 6.01
CA ASN A 31 -18.59 -3.14 5.29
C ASN A 31 -19.81 -2.43 4.70
N SER A 32 -20.75 -3.19 4.13
CA SER A 32 -21.97 -2.66 3.53
C SER A 32 -22.83 -1.81 4.47
N THR A 33 -22.73 -2.02 5.79
CA THR A 33 -23.44 -1.21 6.79
C THR A 33 -22.75 0.12 7.05
N THR A 34 -21.42 0.11 7.21
CA THR A 34 -20.67 1.32 7.57
C THR A 34 -20.24 2.16 6.36
N LEU A 35 -19.94 1.54 5.22
CA LEU A 35 -19.55 2.20 3.97
C LEU A 35 -20.69 2.21 2.94
N GLY A 36 -21.35 1.08 2.72
CA GLY A 36 -22.31 0.87 1.64
C GLY A 36 -21.82 -0.20 0.64
N PRO A 37 -22.67 -0.64 -0.29
CA PRO A 37 -22.31 -1.65 -1.30
C PRO A 37 -21.39 -1.08 -2.40
N TYR A 38 -20.73 -1.96 -3.15
CA TYR A 38 -19.80 -1.65 -4.24
C TYR A 38 -18.73 -0.62 -3.82
N THR A 39 -17.72 -1.12 -3.10
CA THR A 39 -16.67 -0.29 -2.52
C THR A 39 -15.69 0.15 -3.61
N HIS A 40 -15.87 1.37 -4.10
CA HIS A 40 -15.06 1.95 -5.16
C HIS A 40 -14.24 3.12 -4.62
N GLY A 41 -13.02 3.28 -5.12
CA GLY A 41 -12.14 4.37 -4.72
C GLY A 41 -11.70 4.27 -3.27
N ILE A 42 -10.41 4.09 -3.03
CA ILE A 42 -9.81 4.22 -1.70
C ILE A 42 -8.63 5.17 -1.83
N PHE A 43 -8.58 6.16 -0.97
CA PHE A 43 -7.44 7.05 -0.81
C PHE A 43 -7.11 7.18 0.67
N ILE A 44 -5.82 7.15 0.99
CA ILE A 44 -5.32 7.36 2.34
C ILE A 44 -4.26 8.45 2.28
N ASP A 45 -4.51 9.56 2.97
CA ASP A 45 -3.58 10.68 3.04
C ASP A 45 -2.41 10.39 4.00
N THR A 46 -1.44 11.31 4.05
CA THR A 46 -0.25 11.21 4.90
C THR A 46 -0.53 11.28 6.41
N ASN A 47 -1.75 11.63 6.82
CA ASN A 47 -2.24 11.59 8.20
C ASN A 47 -3.03 10.31 8.50
N ASN A 48 -3.05 9.35 7.58
CA ASN A 48 -3.89 8.15 7.62
C ASN A 48 -5.41 8.45 7.71
N THR A 49 -5.85 9.58 7.17
CA THR A 49 -7.27 9.83 6.92
C THR A 49 -7.71 8.97 5.74
N ILE A 50 -8.75 8.17 5.93
CA ILE A 50 -9.21 7.21 4.92
C ILE A 50 -10.44 7.78 4.23
N TYR A 51 -10.40 7.84 2.91
CA TYR A 51 -11.49 8.23 2.04
C TYR A 51 -11.89 7.02 1.23
N ALA A 52 -13.15 6.61 1.33
CA ALA A 52 -13.65 5.47 0.58
C ALA A 52 -15.03 5.74 -0.01
N GLY A 53 -15.23 5.32 -1.25
CA GLY A 53 -16.50 5.46 -1.95
C GLY A 53 -17.37 4.22 -1.84
N SER A 54 -18.68 4.47 -1.87
CA SER A 54 -19.69 3.45 -2.16
C SER A 54 -20.43 3.88 -3.40
N TRP A 55 -20.26 3.11 -4.47
CA TRP A 55 -20.89 3.38 -5.75
C TRP A 55 -22.41 3.22 -5.66
N GLY A 56 -22.89 2.17 -4.99
CA GLY A 56 -24.33 1.84 -4.96
C GLY A 56 -25.22 2.81 -4.18
N ILE A 57 -24.64 3.64 -3.30
CA ILE A 57 -25.38 4.70 -2.59
C ILE A 57 -24.81 6.11 -2.84
N SER A 58 -23.93 6.26 -3.83
CA SER A 58 -23.38 7.55 -4.27
C SER A 58 -22.75 8.38 -3.13
N THR A 59 -21.88 7.77 -2.32
CA THR A 59 -21.23 8.47 -1.21
C THR A 59 -19.72 8.30 -1.21
N ILE A 60 -18.99 9.32 -0.74
CA ILE A 60 -17.63 9.16 -0.20
C ILE A 60 -17.69 9.35 1.31
N LYS A 61 -17.16 8.40 2.07
CA LYS A 61 -17.05 8.48 3.52
C LYS A 61 -15.60 8.69 3.94
N VAL A 62 -15.41 9.46 5.00
CA VAL A 62 -14.10 9.86 5.51
C VAL A 62 -13.95 9.40 6.95
N TRP A 63 -12.86 8.71 7.27
CA TRP A 63 -12.52 8.27 8.62
C TRP A 63 -11.21 8.91 9.06
N ARG A 64 -11.14 9.31 10.33
CA ARG A 64 -9.84 9.53 10.99
C ARG A 64 -9.18 8.18 11.26
N TYR A 65 -7.86 8.17 11.35
CA TYR A 65 -7.10 7.01 11.79
C TYR A 65 -7.68 6.42 13.10
N ASN A 66 -7.83 5.09 13.15
CA ASN A 66 -8.43 4.33 14.25
C ASN A 66 -9.90 4.62 14.60
N SER A 67 -10.62 5.43 13.80
CA SER A 67 -12.06 5.62 13.99
C SER A 67 -12.85 4.45 13.42
N SER A 68 -13.81 3.91 14.18
CA SER A 68 -14.75 2.89 13.71
C SER A 68 -15.93 3.48 12.93
N THR A 69 -16.18 4.78 13.06
CA THR A 69 -17.25 5.51 12.38
C THR A 69 -16.71 6.61 11.48
N PRO A 70 -17.36 6.89 10.33
CA PRO A 70 -16.97 7.99 9.46
C PRO A 70 -17.19 9.33 10.18
N ILE A 71 -16.24 10.26 10.02
CA ILE A 71 -16.31 11.63 10.54
C ILE A 71 -16.99 12.59 9.57
N ARG A 72 -17.11 12.19 8.30
CA ARG A 72 -17.77 12.96 7.24
C ARG A 72 -18.30 12.02 6.17
N THR A 73 -19.48 12.34 5.65
CA THR A 73 -20.07 11.68 4.48
C THR A 73 -20.34 12.76 3.43
N ILE A 74 -19.77 12.58 2.24
CA ILE A 74 -19.97 13.43 1.07
C ILE A 74 -21.02 12.74 0.20
N THR A 75 -22.16 13.40 0.00
CA THR A 75 -23.28 12.90 -0.80
C THR A 75 -23.81 13.91 -1.82
N ALA A 76 -23.63 15.20 -1.56
CA ALA A 76 -24.26 16.27 -2.35
C ALA A 76 -23.77 16.26 -3.80
N GLY A 77 -24.66 15.89 -4.73
CA GLY A 77 -24.42 15.96 -6.18
C GLY A 77 -23.60 14.82 -6.78
N LEU A 78 -23.26 13.77 -6.01
CA LEU A 78 -22.55 12.60 -6.54
C LEU A 78 -23.51 11.60 -7.17
N TYR A 79 -23.05 10.93 -8.23
CA TYR A 79 -23.75 9.78 -8.80
C TYR A 79 -22.76 8.66 -9.13
N GLY A 80 -22.77 7.60 -8.32
CA GLY A 80 -21.94 6.42 -8.51
C GLY A 80 -20.44 6.75 -8.68
N PRO A 81 -19.79 7.39 -7.70
CA PRO A 81 -18.39 7.77 -7.81
C PRO A 81 -17.49 6.53 -7.85
N TYR A 82 -16.61 6.45 -8.84
CA TYR A 82 -15.62 5.38 -8.98
C TYR A 82 -14.32 5.68 -8.23
N SER A 83 -13.92 6.95 -8.16
CA SER A 83 -12.60 7.32 -7.67
C SER A 83 -12.63 8.60 -6.85
N VAL A 84 -11.75 8.64 -5.86
CA VAL A 84 -11.46 9.80 -5.02
C VAL A 84 -9.94 9.98 -4.95
N PHE A 85 -9.49 11.22 -5.01
CA PHE A 85 -8.10 11.61 -4.77
C PHE A 85 -8.07 12.85 -3.87
N VAL A 86 -7.13 12.92 -2.93
CA VAL A 86 -7.00 14.08 -2.04
C VAL A 86 -5.64 14.72 -2.23
N ALA A 87 -5.62 16.01 -2.56
CA ALA A 87 -4.40 16.77 -2.73
C ALA A 87 -3.82 17.20 -1.37
N MET A 88 -2.55 17.62 -1.35
CA MET A 88 -1.84 18.00 -0.10
C MET A 88 -2.47 19.19 0.64
N ASN A 89 -3.19 20.06 -0.07
CA ASN A 89 -3.96 21.16 0.53
C ASN A 89 -5.30 20.69 1.15
N GLY A 90 -5.61 19.40 1.06
CA GLY A 90 -6.85 18.79 1.54
C GLY A 90 -8.01 18.88 0.56
N ASP A 91 -7.82 19.41 -0.65
CA ASP A 91 -8.86 19.40 -1.69
C ASP A 91 -9.16 17.96 -2.11
N ILE A 92 -10.43 17.61 -2.17
CA ILE A 92 -10.94 16.27 -2.47
C ILE A 92 -11.52 16.31 -3.88
N TYR A 93 -10.97 15.50 -4.78
CA TYR A 93 -11.39 15.34 -6.16
C TYR A 93 -12.12 14.02 -6.29
N ILE A 94 -13.34 14.04 -6.83
CA ILE A 94 -14.20 12.87 -6.92
C ILE A 94 -14.73 12.76 -8.35
N ASP A 95 -14.65 11.54 -8.89
CA ASP A 95 -15.34 11.19 -10.14
C ASP A 95 -16.85 11.46 -10.01
N ASN A 96 -17.40 12.15 -11.00
CA ASN A 96 -18.83 12.34 -11.14
C ASN A 96 -19.25 12.25 -12.61
N GLY A 97 -18.48 11.50 -13.42
CA GLY A 97 -18.60 11.49 -14.86
C GLY A 97 -19.81 10.71 -15.37
N LEU A 98 -20.26 9.70 -14.62
CA LEU A 98 -21.27 8.73 -15.09
C LEU A 98 -22.61 9.38 -15.47
N GLN A 99 -23.12 10.30 -14.65
CA GLN A 99 -24.35 11.05 -14.96
C GLN A 99 -24.14 12.55 -15.09
N ASN A 100 -23.22 13.13 -14.32
CA ASN A 100 -23.04 14.58 -14.29
C ASN A 100 -21.97 15.06 -15.28
N GLY A 101 -21.26 14.16 -15.96
CA GLY A 101 -20.33 14.50 -17.03
C GLY A 101 -19.12 15.31 -16.57
N ARG A 102 -18.64 15.11 -15.34
CA ARG A 102 -17.58 15.93 -14.76
C ARG A 102 -16.77 15.27 -13.66
N VAL A 103 -15.64 15.89 -13.30
CA VAL A 103 -14.95 15.69 -12.02
C VAL A 103 -15.24 16.88 -11.13
N ASP A 104 -15.61 16.60 -9.88
CA ASP A 104 -15.95 17.61 -8.88
C ASP A 104 -14.85 17.72 -7.81
N LYS A 105 -14.64 18.94 -7.31
CA LYS A 105 -13.72 19.25 -6.22
C LYS A 105 -14.45 19.81 -5.01
N TRP A 106 -14.13 19.31 -3.82
CA TRP A 106 -14.51 19.88 -2.53
C TRP A 106 -13.28 20.43 -1.84
N THR A 107 -13.34 21.66 -1.36
CA THR A 107 -12.37 22.15 -0.39
C THR A 107 -12.63 21.51 0.98
N PRO A 108 -11.64 21.48 1.90
CA PRO A 108 -11.85 20.95 3.24
C PRO A 108 -13.07 21.56 3.92
N ASN A 109 -13.94 20.71 4.46
CA ASN A 109 -15.20 21.08 5.14
C ASN A 109 -16.29 21.74 4.28
N ALA A 110 -16.09 21.90 2.97
CA ALA A 110 -17.16 22.41 2.10
C ALA A 110 -18.33 21.42 2.03
N ILE A 111 -19.54 21.96 1.96
CA ILE A 111 -20.77 21.18 1.75
C ILE A 111 -21.12 21.02 0.26
N ASN A 112 -20.62 21.91 -0.59
CA ASN A 112 -20.85 21.90 -2.04
C ASN A 112 -19.53 21.68 -2.79
N SER A 113 -19.62 21.08 -3.98
CA SER A 113 -18.50 20.97 -4.91
C SER A 113 -18.44 22.14 -5.88
N VAL A 114 -17.28 22.25 -6.52
CA VAL A 114 -17.07 22.98 -7.77
C VAL A 114 -16.62 22.01 -8.85
N GLU A 115 -17.18 22.14 -10.05
CA GLU A 115 -16.73 21.39 -11.22
C GLU A 115 -15.33 21.85 -11.64
N VAL A 116 -14.40 20.89 -11.80
CA VAL A 116 -13.02 21.17 -12.22
C VAL A 116 -12.65 20.59 -13.59
N MET A 117 -13.33 19.55 -14.06
CA MET A 117 -13.09 18.94 -15.38
C MET A 117 -14.42 18.51 -16.01
N ASN A 118 -14.61 18.79 -17.30
CA ASN A 118 -15.72 18.27 -18.09
C ASN A 118 -15.29 16.94 -18.75
N ILE A 119 -16.01 15.86 -18.47
CA ILE A 119 -15.72 14.52 -19.00
C ILE A 119 -17.01 13.75 -19.25
N SER A 120 -17.24 13.26 -20.46
CA SER A 120 -18.53 12.64 -20.84
C SER A 120 -18.75 11.22 -20.30
N LYS A 121 -17.79 10.67 -19.57
CA LYS A 121 -17.77 9.30 -19.03
C LYS A 121 -17.11 9.25 -17.67
N ALA A 122 -17.36 8.18 -16.92
CA ALA A 122 -16.80 7.99 -15.58
C ALA A 122 -15.27 7.94 -15.61
N CYS A 123 -14.65 8.57 -14.61
CA CYS A 123 -13.24 8.40 -14.32
C CYS A 123 -13.06 7.21 -13.40
N PHE A 124 -12.73 6.06 -13.97
CA PHE A 124 -12.54 4.81 -13.23
C PHE A 124 -11.37 4.91 -12.24
N ASN A 125 -10.38 5.76 -12.53
CA ASN A 125 -9.38 6.14 -11.55
C ASN A 125 -8.88 7.56 -11.81
N LEU A 126 -8.79 8.34 -10.73
CA LEU A 126 -8.21 9.67 -10.69
C LEU A 126 -6.83 9.59 -10.03
N PHE A 127 -5.90 10.37 -10.58
CA PHE A 127 -4.59 10.60 -9.98
C PHE A 127 -4.19 12.04 -10.22
N ILE A 128 -3.56 12.70 -9.26
CA ILE A 128 -2.98 14.02 -9.48
C ILE A 128 -1.48 13.93 -9.23
N ASP A 129 -0.68 14.36 -10.21
CA ASP A 129 0.79 14.38 -10.10
C ASP A 129 1.31 15.63 -9.40
N THR A 130 2.60 15.65 -9.06
CA THR A 130 3.24 16.79 -8.36
C THR A 130 3.25 18.11 -9.15
N ASN A 131 2.85 18.12 -10.43
CA ASN A 131 2.69 19.32 -11.26
C ASN A 131 1.25 19.85 -11.26
N ASN A 132 0.35 19.30 -10.43
CA ASN A 132 -1.09 19.56 -10.44
C ASN A 132 -1.76 19.18 -11.76
N THR A 133 -1.29 18.13 -12.44
CA THR A 133 -2.00 17.53 -13.56
C THR A 133 -2.94 16.45 -13.03
N LEU A 134 -4.24 16.64 -13.26
CA LEU A 134 -5.26 15.64 -12.98
C LEU A 134 -5.33 14.64 -14.14
N TYR A 135 -5.10 13.37 -13.85
CA TYR A 135 -5.25 12.25 -14.75
C TYR A 135 -6.57 11.55 -14.47
N CYS A 136 -7.22 11.09 -15.53
CA CYS A 136 -8.43 10.31 -15.46
C CYS A 136 -8.35 9.15 -16.46
N SER A 137 -8.48 7.94 -15.96
CA SER A 137 -8.66 6.75 -16.79
C SER A 137 -10.13 6.58 -17.14
N VAL A 138 -10.43 6.54 -18.44
CA VAL A 138 -11.79 6.48 -18.97
C VAL A 138 -11.98 5.14 -19.66
N ALA A 139 -12.32 4.11 -18.88
CA ALA A 139 -12.40 2.73 -19.36
C ALA A 139 -13.33 2.59 -20.58
N ASP A 140 -14.51 3.22 -20.52
CA ASP A 140 -15.54 3.18 -21.56
C ASP A 140 -15.09 3.78 -22.91
N LEU A 141 -14.05 4.62 -22.90
CA LEU A 141 -13.50 5.25 -24.10
C LEU A 141 -12.11 4.72 -24.45
N ASN A 142 -11.55 3.75 -23.72
CA ASN A 142 -10.21 3.21 -23.97
C ASN A 142 -9.09 4.26 -23.95
N ILE A 143 -9.23 5.32 -23.16
CA ILE A 143 -8.26 6.43 -23.10
C ILE A 143 -7.88 6.78 -21.66
N VAL A 144 -6.73 7.46 -21.54
CA VAL A 144 -6.39 8.25 -20.36
C VAL A 144 -6.34 9.72 -20.77
N VAL A 145 -7.03 10.57 -20.03
CA VAL A 145 -7.08 12.02 -20.25
C VAL A 145 -6.37 12.77 -19.13
N THR A 146 -5.94 14.00 -19.41
CA THR A 146 -5.26 14.88 -18.45
C THR A 146 -5.84 16.29 -18.46
N LEU A 147 -5.78 16.98 -17.32
CA LEU A 147 -6.10 18.40 -17.19
C LEU A 147 -5.10 19.08 -16.26
N ASN A 148 -4.53 20.20 -16.70
CA ASN A 148 -3.67 21.03 -15.87
C ASN A 148 -4.51 21.93 -14.95
N LEU A 149 -4.51 21.63 -13.65
CA LEU A 149 -5.31 22.33 -12.64
C LEU A 149 -4.79 23.75 -12.31
N ASN A 150 -3.61 24.12 -12.82
CA ASN A 150 -3.09 25.49 -12.69
C ASN A 150 -3.71 26.44 -13.73
N THR A 151 -4.51 25.93 -14.66
CA THR A 151 -5.20 26.71 -15.69
C THR A 151 -6.68 26.85 -15.38
N ASN A 152 -7.35 27.83 -15.99
CA ASN A 152 -8.81 27.97 -15.92
C ASN A 152 -9.56 27.04 -16.91
N SER A 153 -8.84 26.21 -17.68
CA SER A 153 -9.47 25.25 -18.58
C SER A 153 -10.14 24.14 -17.78
N LYS A 154 -11.32 23.71 -18.24
CA LYS A 154 -12.00 22.49 -17.76
C LYS A 154 -11.99 21.38 -18.80
N ILE A 155 -11.40 21.63 -19.96
CA ILE A 155 -11.40 20.70 -21.10
C ILE A 155 -10.15 19.81 -20.97
N PRO A 156 -10.31 18.50 -20.73
CA PRO A 156 -9.18 17.60 -20.64
C PRO A 156 -8.62 17.29 -22.04
N VAL A 157 -7.36 16.88 -22.08
CA VAL A 157 -6.65 16.44 -23.29
C VAL A 157 -6.41 14.94 -23.20
N THR A 158 -6.72 14.21 -24.27
CA THR A 158 -6.36 12.80 -24.39
C THR A 158 -4.84 12.65 -24.40
N LEU A 159 -4.32 11.91 -23.42
CA LEU A 159 -2.89 11.62 -23.31
C LEU A 159 -2.54 10.32 -24.05
N ILE A 160 -3.29 9.23 -23.79
CA ILE A 160 -3.06 7.88 -24.34
C ILE A 160 -4.37 7.29 -24.88
N GLY A 161 -4.28 6.39 -25.87
CA GLY A 161 -5.42 5.65 -26.44
C GLY A 161 -6.02 6.30 -27.69
N SER A 162 -5.20 7.02 -28.47
CA SER A 162 -5.59 7.84 -29.63
C SER A 162 -6.78 7.28 -30.43
N ASN A 163 -7.84 8.08 -30.54
CA ASN A 163 -9.15 7.81 -31.16
C ASN A 163 -10.14 6.98 -30.34
N GLY A 164 -9.80 6.55 -29.13
CA GLY A 164 -10.71 5.80 -28.24
C GLY A 164 -11.06 4.39 -28.73
N THR A 165 -10.33 3.91 -29.73
CA THR A 165 -10.47 2.55 -30.26
C THR A 165 -9.76 1.56 -29.35
N ALA A 166 -10.48 0.53 -28.90
CA ALA A 166 -9.88 -0.56 -28.16
C ALA A 166 -8.81 -1.28 -29.01
N GLY A 167 -7.65 -1.58 -28.41
CA GLY A 167 -6.60 -2.33 -29.10
C GLY A 167 -5.48 -2.76 -28.16
N SER A 168 -4.57 -3.59 -28.68
CA SER A 168 -3.48 -4.23 -27.90
C SER A 168 -2.07 -3.81 -28.34
N THR A 169 -1.96 -2.89 -29.31
CA THR A 169 -0.67 -2.30 -29.70
C THR A 169 -0.08 -1.46 -28.56
N SER A 170 1.17 -1.02 -28.70
CA SER A 170 1.85 -0.19 -27.69
C SER A 170 1.14 1.14 -27.42
N THR A 171 0.41 1.68 -28.39
CA THR A 171 -0.25 3.01 -28.31
C THR A 171 -1.74 2.94 -27.96
N LEU A 172 -2.34 1.74 -27.96
CA LEU A 172 -3.76 1.53 -27.70
C LEU A 172 -3.95 0.85 -26.34
N LEU A 173 -5.14 1.08 -25.77
CA LEU A 173 -5.61 0.47 -24.54
C LEU A 173 -6.92 -0.26 -24.83
N ASN A 174 -7.33 -1.15 -23.93
CA ASN A 174 -8.61 -1.84 -23.96
C ASN A 174 -9.15 -1.92 -22.53
N TYR A 175 -10.16 -1.10 -22.26
CA TYR A 175 -10.79 -0.96 -20.94
C TYR A 175 -9.77 -0.64 -19.82
N PRO A 176 -9.01 0.48 -19.94
CA PRO A 176 -8.05 0.87 -18.93
C PRO A 176 -8.75 1.23 -17.62
N TRP A 177 -8.22 0.76 -16.50
CA TRP A 177 -8.85 0.94 -15.20
C TRP A 177 -8.00 1.80 -14.28
N GLY A 178 -7.34 1.23 -13.28
CA GLY A 178 -6.45 1.98 -12.41
C GLY A 178 -5.23 2.54 -13.13
N ILE A 179 -4.80 3.71 -12.67
CA ILE A 179 -3.61 4.39 -13.14
C ILE A 179 -2.73 4.79 -11.94
N TYR A 180 -1.45 4.95 -12.20
CA TYR A 180 -0.51 5.51 -11.23
C TYR A 180 0.51 6.38 -11.96
N VAL A 181 0.79 7.57 -11.45
CA VAL A 181 1.83 8.46 -12.02
C VAL A 181 2.98 8.56 -11.03
N LYS A 182 4.15 8.08 -11.46
CA LYS A 182 5.38 8.16 -10.67
C LYS A 182 5.92 9.59 -10.67
N THR A 183 6.80 9.92 -9.73
CA THR A 183 7.44 11.25 -9.60
C THR A 183 8.27 11.69 -10.81
N ASP A 184 8.68 10.76 -11.68
CA ASP A 184 9.31 11.04 -12.97
C ASP A 184 8.29 11.22 -14.12
N PHE A 185 7.00 11.34 -13.78
CA PHE A 185 5.85 11.45 -14.68
C PHE A 185 5.63 10.23 -15.59
N THR A 186 6.24 9.08 -15.26
CA THR A 186 5.87 7.81 -15.90
C THR A 186 4.46 7.42 -15.48
N LEU A 187 3.57 7.27 -16.46
CA LEU A 187 2.20 6.78 -16.28
C LEU A 187 2.17 5.25 -16.38
N TYR A 188 1.64 4.60 -15.36
CA TYR A 188 1.30 3.19 -15.37
C TYR A 188 -0.21 3.04 -15.53
N VAL A 189 -0.65 2.15 -16.41
CA VAL A 189 -2.06 1.91 -16.73
C VAL A 189 -2.36 0.42 -16.62
N ALA A 190 -3.39 0.08 -15.86
CA ALA A 190 -3.97 -1.25 -15.84
C ALA A 190 -4.83 -1.41 -17.09
N ASP A 191 -4.26 -2.03 -18.12
CA ASP A 191 -4.90 -2.24 -19.42
C ASP A 191 -5.72 -3.54 -19.35
N SER A 192 -6.86 -3.45 -18.68
CA SER A 192 -7.56 -4.58 -18.05
C SER A 192 -7.89 -5.70 -19.02
N ASN A 193 -8.53 -5.39 -20.15
CA ASN A 193 -8.96 -6.41 -21.11
C ASN A 193 -7.79 -6.98 -21.93
N ASN A 194 -6.64 -6.29 -21.94
CA ASN A 194 -5.40 -6.82 -22.49
C ASN A 194 -4.57 -7.59 -21.44
N ASN A 195 -5.05 -7.74 -20.20
CA ASN A 195 -4.42 -8.51 -19.13
C ASN A 195 -2.95 -8.11 -18.86
N ARG A 196 -2.67 -6.80 -18.92
CA ARG A 196 -1.30 -6.27 -18.78
C ARG A 196 -1.28 -4.95 -18.03
N ILE A 197 -0.10 -4.60 -17.54
CA ILE A 197 0.22 -3.25 -17.08
C ILE A 197 1.13 -2.60 -18.12
N GLN A 198 0.73 -1.44 -18.64
CA GLN A 198 1.53 -0.64 -19.57
C GLN A 198 2.15 0.56 -18.84
N SER A 199 3.41 0.86 -19.12
CA SER A 199 4.08 2.09 -18.68
C SER A 199 4.35 3.01 -19.86
N PHE A 200 4.08 4.30 -19.70
CA PHE A 200 4.35 5.36 -20.67
C PHE A 200 5.24 6.39 -20.01
N LYS A 201 6.47 6.57 -20.52
CA LYS A 201 7.35 7.62 -20.01
C LYS A 201 6.80 8.98 -20.42
N PHE A 202 7.21 10.02 -19.69
CA PHE A 202 6.78 11.39 -19.98
C PHE A 202 7.06 11.78 -21.45
N GLY A 203 6.01 12.19 -22.17
CA GLY A 203 6.09 12.57 -23.58
C GLY A 203 6.11 11.42 -24.58
N GLU A 204 6.14 10.16 -24.14
CA GLU A 204 6.09 8.98 -25.01
C GLU A 204 4.65 8.47 -25.17
N LEU A 205 4.25 8.17 -26.41
CA LEU A 205 2.96 7.55 -26.71
C LEU A 205 3.02 6.01 -26.78
N ASN A 206 4.22 5.45 -26.96
CA ASN A 206 4.40 4.02 -27.01
C ASN A 206 4.55 3.46 -25.60
N GLY A 207 3.61 2.62 -25.20
CA GLY A 207 3.66 1.89 -23.95
C GLY A 207 4.67 0.75 -24.00
N THR A 208 5.29 0.48 -22.85
CA THR A 208 6.05 -0.74 -22.57
C THR A 208 5.23 -1.61 -21.64
N THR A 209 5.05 -2.89 -21.97
CA THR A 209 4.38 -3.83 -21.06
C THR A 209 5.33 -4.22 -19.93
N VAL A 210 4.99 -3.90 -18.68
CA VAL A 210 5.83 -4.11 -17.49
C VAL A 210 5.33 -5.24 -16.58
N ALA A 211 4.09 -5.69 -16.77
CA ALA A 211 3.54 -6.88 -16.14
C ALA A 211 2.44 -7.49 -17.01
N GLY A 212 2.19 -8.80 -16.87
CA GLY A 212 1.33 -9.59 -17.77
C GLY A 212 2.13 -10.60 -18.58
N SER A 213 1.44 -11.46 -19.35
CA SER A 213 2.03 -12.62 -20.03
C SER A 213 3.12 -12.29 -21.06
N THR A 214 3.18 -11.06 -21.56
CA THR A 214 4.12 -10.63 -22.60
C THR A 214 5.35 -9.86 -22.09
N ALA A 215 5.43 -9.56 -20.79
CA ALA A 215 6.62 -8.93 -20.21
C ALA A 215 7.77 -9.96 -19.96
N PRO A 216 8.95 -9.53 -19.51
CA PRO A 216 9.99 -10.42 -18.95
C PRO A 216 9.81 -10.66 -17.44
N GLY A 217 10.09 -11.89 -16.95
CA GLY A 217 10.10 -12.20 -15.49
C GLY A 217 8.72 -12.12 -14.81
N THR A 218 7.65 -12.52 -15.52
CA THR A 218 6.29 -12.02 -15.28
C THR A 218 5.40 -12.93 -14.46
N ILE A 219 4.18 -12.43 -14.28
CA ILE A 219 3.01 -13.13 -13.81
C ILE A 219 1.90 -13.01 -14.88
N THR A 220 1.10 -14.07 -15.03
CA THR A 220 -0.16 -13.97 -15.76
C THR A 220 -1.16 -13.18 -14.93
N LEU A 221 -1.67 -12.09 -15.49
CA LEU A 221 -2.73 -11.28 -14.92
C LEU A 221 -4.06 -11.62 -15.59
N GLN A 222 -5.17 -11.29 -14.93
CA GLN A 222 -6.49 -11.35 -15.51
C GLN A 222 -7.34 -10.17 -15.03
N GLY A 223 -7.67 -9.27 -15.95
CA GLY A 223 -8.42 -8.04 -15.65
C GLY A 223 -7.82 -7.22 -14.51
N PRO A 224 -6.52 -6.82 -14.55
CA PRO A 224 -5.93 -6.02 -13.49
C PRO A 224 -6.74 -4.72 -13.29
N GLY A 225 -7.14 -4.43 -12.05
CA GLY A 225 -8.05 -3.32 -11.73
C GLY A 225 -7.37 -2.07 -11.23
N GLY A 226 -6.25 -2.21 -10.53
CA GLY A 226 -5.50 -1.09 -9.98
C GLY A 226 -4.03 -1.38 -9.78
N ILE A 227 -3.27 -0.30 -9.63
CA ILE A 227 -1.82 -0.30 -9.47
C ILE A 227 -1.44 0.75 -8.44
N VAL A 228 -0.56 0.40 -7.51
CA VAL A 228 0.14 1.37 -6.66
C VAL A 228 1.63 1.04 -6.62
N LEU A 229 2.49 2.04 -6.50
CA LEU A 229 3.92 1.83 -6.32
C LEU A 229 4.35 2.21 -4.90
N ASP A 230 5.29 1.47 -4.34
CA ASP A 230 6.01 1.88 -3.14
C ASP A 230 7.09 2.91 -3.48
N ASN A 231 7.78 3.45 -2.46
CA ASN A 231 8.76 4.52 -2.66
C ASN A 231 10.03 4.07 -3.42
N ASP A 232 10.29 2.77 -3.52
CA ASP A 232 11.39 2.22 -4.33
C ASP A 232 10.93 1.84 -5.76
N GLY A 233 9.64 1.99 -6.05
CA GLY A 233 9.05 1.66 -7.35
C GLY A 233 8.61 0.20 -7.48
N TYR A 234 8.55 -0.56 -6.38
CA TYR A 234 7.91 -1.87 -6.38
C TYR A 234 6.41 -1.71 -6.57
N MET A 235 5.86 -2.52 -7.46
CA MET A 235 4.51 -2.40 -7.96
C MET A 235 3.58 -3.39 -7.29
N PHE A 236 2.43 -2.91 -6.84
CA PHE A 236 1.35 -3.72 -6.30
C PHE A 236 0.17 -3.64 -7.27
N ILE A 237 -0.31 -4.80 -7.69
CA ILE A 237 -1.34 -4.95 -8.72
C ILE A 237 -2.52 -5.68 -8.10
N MET A 238 -3.71 -5.12 -8.30
CA MET A 238 -4.97 -5.78 -7.99
C MET A 238 -5.32 -6.64 -9.20
N ASP A 239 -5.02 -7.94 -9.11
CA ASP A 239 -5.29 -8.91 -10.16
C ASP A 239 -6.74 -9.39 -10.03
N THR A 240 -7.67 -8.50 -10.42
CA THR A 240 -9.09 -8.49 -10.05
C THR A 240 -9.78 -9.83 -10.31
N ALA A 241 -9.70 -10.35 -11.54
CA ALA A 241 -10.43 -11.56 -11.90
C ALA A 241 -9.80 -12.82 -11.29
N ASN A 242 -8.53 -12.76 -10.88
CA ASN A 242 -7.88 -13.80 -10.09
C ASN A 242 -8.05 -13.61 -8.57
N SER A 243 -8.79 -12.57 -8.14
CA SER A 243 -9.12 -12.30 -6.73
C SER A 243 -7.91 -12.27 -5.78
N ARG A 244 -6.83 -11.62 -6.22
CA ARG A 244 -5.56 -11.55 -5.47
C ARG A 244 -4.83 -10.23 -5.64
N ILE A 245 -3.89 -9.96 -4.75
CA ILE A 245 -2.95 -8.85 -4.85
C ILE A 245 -1.56 -9.41 -5.14
N ILE A 246 -0.90 -8.87 -6.16
CA ILE A 246 0.44 -9.24 -6.56
C ILE A 246 1.39 -8.08 -6.28
N ALA A 247 2.59 -8.36 -5.76
CA ALA A 247 3.68 -7.40 -5.62
C ALA A 247 4.87 -7.78 -6.51
N SER A 248 5.53 -6.80 -7.14
CA SER A 248 6.82 -6.99 -7.77
C SER A 248 7.94 -7.00 -6.73
N SER A 249 9.05 -7.65 -7.09
CA SER A 249 10.25 -7.74 -6.26
C SER A 249 11.49 -7.88 -7.16
N SER A 250 12.68 -7.86 -6.56
CA SER A 250 13.92 -8.18 -7.29
C SER A 250 13.94 -9.58 -7.89
N ASN A 251 13.11 -10.50 -7.39
CA ASN A 251 13.01 -11.89 -7.84
C ASN A 251 11.79 -12.13 -8.76
N GLY A 252 11.15 -11.07 -9.26
CA GLY A 252 9.92 -11.15 -10.03
C GLY A 252 8.66 -10.90 -9.19
N PHE A 253 7.51 -11.26 -9.73
CA PHE A 253 6.21 -11.03 -9.09
C PHE A 253 5.82 -12.16 -8.13
N ARG A 254 5.17 -11.81 -7.02
CA ARG A 254 4.60 -12.77 -6.06
C ARG A 254 3.25 -12.33 -5.55
N CYS A 255 2.43 -13.29 -5.15
CA CYS A 255 1.19 -12.98 -4.47
C CYS A 255 1.44 -12.57 -3.00
N VAL A 256 0.74 -11.54 -2.54
CA VAL A 256 0.85 -11.00 -1.17
C VAL A 256 -0.48 -11.00 -0.39
N ALA A 257 -1.62 -11.14 -1.07
CA ALA A 257 -2.94 -11.33 -0.46
C ALA A 257 -3.90 -12.06 -1.42
N GLY A 258 -4.84 -12.84 -0.89
CA GLY A 258 -5.80 -13.61 -1.71
C GLY A 258 -5.17 -14.78 -2.49
N CYS A 259 -4.05 -15.32 -2.00
CA CYS A 259 -3.18 -16.21 -2.77
C CYS A 259 -3.71 -17.63 -3.00
N SER A 260 -4.89 -17.96 -2.48
CA SER A 260 -5.58 -19.21 -2.82
C SER A 260 -6.05 -19.25 -4.28
N GLY A 261 -6.13 -18.09 -4.96
CA GLY A 261 -6.58 -17.97 -6.35
C GLY A 261 -8.08 -18.26 -6.53
N LEU A 262 -8.83 -18.32 -5.43
CA LEU A 262 -10.27 -18.55 -5.42
C LEU A 262 -10.95 -17.35 -4.77
N SER A 263 -11.99 -16.84 -5.42
CA SER A 263 -12.84 -15.83 -4.81
C SER A 263 -13.54 -16.37 -3.55
N GLY A 264 -13.86 -15.48 -2.62
CA GLY A 264 -14.63 -15.83 -1.43
C GLY A 264 -14.67 -14.71 -0.40
N SER A 265 -15.43 -14.94 0.67
CA SER A 265 -15.70 -13.97 1.73
C SER A 265 -14.95 -14.23 3.04
N THR A 266 -14.14 -15.29 3.11
CA THR A 266 -13.29 -15.55 4.28
C THR A 266 -12.19 -14.48 4.39
N PRO A 267 -11.59 -14.27 5.58
CA PRO A 267 -10.59 -13.21 5.77
C PRO A 267 -9.28 -13.38 4.97
N ASP A 268 -9.01 -14.57 4.45
CA ASP A 268 -7.86 -14.91 3.60
C ASP A 268 -8.15 -14.80 2.10
N LYS A 269 -9.39 -14.45 1.74
CA LYS A 269 -9.88 -14.35 0.37
C LYS A 269 -10.36 -12.94 0.04
N LEU A 270 -10.35 -12.65 -1.26
CA LEU A 270 -10.88 -11.44 -1.86
C LEU A 270 -11.90 -11.86 -2.92
N TYR A 271 -12.71 -10.91 -3.38
CA TYR A 271 -13.57 -11.06 -4.53
C TYR A 271 -13.62 -9.75 -5.32
N ASN A 272 -13.05 -9.78 -6.53
CA ASN A 272 -12.93 -8.63 -7.44
C ASN A 272 -12.29 -7.38 -6.78
N PRO A 273 -11.07 -7.49 -6.25
CA PRO A 273 -10.37 -6.33 -5.71
C PRO A 273 -10.00 -5.34 -6.81
N ARG A 274 -10.32 -4.05 -6.63
CA ARG A 274 -10.15 -3.00 -7.67
C ARG A 274 -9.29 -1.82 -7.21
N TYR A 275 -9.39 -1.43 -5.94
CA TYR A 275 -8.68 -0.31 -5.34
C TYR A 275 -7.94 -0.73 -4.08
N MET A 276 -6.84 -0.02 -3.81
CA MET A 276 -6.03 -0.24 -2.62
C MET A 276 -5.23 1.01 -2.32
N ALA A 277 -4.90 1.18 -1.05
CA ALA A 277 -3.98 2.19 -0.57
C ALA A 277 -3.23 1.66 0.65
N PHE A 278 -2.06 2.24 0.91
CA PHE A 278 -1.32 1.96 2.13
C PHE A 278 -1.58 3.04 3.19
N ASP A 279 -1.51 2.66 4.45
CA ASP A 279 -1.26 3.65 5.52
C ASP A 279 0.26 3.89 5.70
N THR A 280 0.62 4.86 6.54
CA THR A 280 2.03 5.16 6.88
C THR A 280 2.76 4.01 7.58
N TYR A 281 2.05 3.02 8.11
CA TYR A 281 2.62 1.83 8.73
C TYR A 281 2.83 0.68 7.72
N GLY A 282 2.41 0.87 6.47
CA GLY A 282 2.50 -0.11 5.40
C GLY A 282 1.39 -1.17 5.41
N ASN A 283 0.33 -0.97 6.19
CA ASN A 283 -0.85 -1.83 6.13
C ASN A 283 -1.60 -1.58 4.81
N MET A 284 -2.08 -2.65 4.21
CA MET A 284 -2.75 -2.61 2.91
C MET A 284 -4.26 -2.60 3.10
N PHE A 285 -4.91 -1.52 2.68
CA PHE A 285 -6.37 -1.39 2.63
C PHE A 285 -6.82 -1.76 1.23
N VAL A 286 -7.65 -2.79 1.08
CA VAL A 286 -8.11 -3.31 -0.21
C VAL A 286 -9.63 -3.22 -0.28
N SER A 287 -10.14 -2.68 -1.38
CA SER A 287 -11.57 -2.77 -1.70
C SER A 287 -11.87 -4.21 -2.09
N ASP A 288 -12.65 -4.92 -1.29
CA ASP A 288 -13.12 -6.26 -1.57
C ASP A 288 -14.55 -6.16 -2.12
N ASP A 289 -14.62 -5.76 -3.39
CA ASP A 289 -15.75 -5.03 -3.97
C ASP A 289 -17.05 -5.82 -3.95
N ASP A 290 -17.02 -7.07 -4.42
CA ASP A 290 -18.20 -7.93 -4.47
C ASP A 290 -18.56 -8.55 -3.12
N ASN A 291 -17.67 -8.42 -2.12
CA ASN A 291 -17.98 -8.70 -0.72
C ASN A 291 -18.44 -7.44 0.04
N TYR A 292 -18.55 -6.29 -0.63
CA TYR A 292 -19.02 -5.01 -0.09
C TYR A 292 -18.28 -4.59 1.18
N ARG A 293 -16.95 -4.73 1.18
CA ARG A 293 -16.12 -4.40 2.35
C ARG A 293 -14.75 -3.86 1.97
N ILE A 294 -14.11 -3.20 2.92
CA ILE A 294 -12.68 -2.87 2.88
C ILE A 294 -11.97 -3.79 3.85
N GLN A 295 -10.97 -4.51 3.36
CA GLN A 295 -10.11 -5.37 4.17
C GLN A 295 -8.77 -4.72 4.44
N ILE A 296 -8.23 -4.93 5.64
CA ILE A 296 -6.87 -4.54 6.04
C ILE A 296 -6.02 -5.79 6.15
N PHE A 297 -4.97 -5.86 5.35
CA PHE A 297 -3.88 -6.82 5.52
C PHE A 297 -2.75 -6.10 6.26
N THR A 298 -2.50 -6.50 7.51
CA THR A 298 -1.48 -5.88 8.37
C THR A 298 -0.08 -6.28 7.93
N LEU A 299 0.85 -5.33 7.84
CA LEU A 299 2.26 -5.63 7.55
C LEU A 299 2.86 -6.44 8.72
N THR A 300 3.43 -7.60 8.43
CA THR A 300 4.03 -8.49 9.44
C THR A 300 5.55 -8.42 9.48
N SER A 301 6.20 -8.21 8.33
CA SER A 301 7.64 -8.01 8.23
C SER A 301 7.96 -7.11 7.05
N ASN A 302 8.95 -6.23 7.23
CA ASN A 302 9.53 -5.42 6.16
C ASN A 302 11.01 -5.72 5.94
N THR A 303 11.47 -6.93 6.28
CA THR A 303 12.87 -7.35 6.14
C THR A 303 12.98 -8.62 5.30
N CYS A 304 13.99 -8.69 4.45
CA CYS A 304 14.43 -9.97 3.89
C CYS A 304 15.27 -10.66 4.97
N ASN A 305 14.74 -11.72 5.59
CA ASN A 305 15.57 -12.52 6.49
C ASN A 305 16.68 -13.16 5.66
N GLN A 306 17.89 -12.60 5.73
CA GLN A 306 19.07 -13.30 5.27
C GLN A 306 19.39 -14.35 6.33
N THR A 307 19.26 -15.63 5.96
CA THR A 307 19.95 -16.69 6.70
C THR A 307 21.44 -16.42 6.53
N THR A 308 22.04 -15.72 7.48
CA THR A 308 23.49 -15.76 7.65
C THR A 308 23.85 -17.19 8.07
N VAL A 309 24.16 -18.03 7.08
CA VAL A 309 24.92 -19.25 7.34
C VAL A 309 26.34 -18.82 7.66
N GLY A 310 26.65 -18.77 8.95
CA GLY A 310 27.98 -18.46 9.47
C GLY A 310 27.85 -17.95 10.90
N SER A 311 28.54 -18.46 11.90
CA SER A 311 29.69 -19.35 11.92
C SER A 311 29.70 -19.97 13.32
N SER A 312 30.18 -21.21 13.43
CA SER A 312 30.45 -21.86 14.71
C SER A 312 31.15 -20.89 15.65
N SER A 313 30.52 -20.63 16.80
CA SER A 313 31.13 -19.90 17.91
C SER A 313 32.35 -20.68 18.38
N THR A 314 33.52 -20.33 17.87
CA THR A 314 34.78 -20.78 18.44
C THR A 314 34.95 -20.01 19.74
N SER A 315 34.47 -20.60 20.83
CA SER A 315 34.80 -20.13 22.17
C SER A 315 36.28 -20.43 22.40
N LEU A 316 37.13 -19.39 22.39
CA LEU A 316 38.45 -19.49 22.98
C LEU A 316 38.25 -19.65 24.50
N SER A 317 38.40 -20.89 24.98
CA SER A 317 38.49 -21.15 26.41
C SER A 317 39.90 -20.85 26.90
N THR A 318 40.01 -19.88 27.82
CA THR A 318 41.23 -19.61 28.58
C THR A 318 41.36 -20.67 29.68
N THR A 319 42.44 -21.44 29.62
CA THR A 319 42.82 -22.44 30.61
C THR A 319 43.01 -21.80 31.98
N THR A 320 42.22 -22.21 32.98
CA THR A 320 42.60 -22.08 34.39
C THR A 320 42.63 -23.48 34.97
N GLN A 321 43.83 -23.91 35.40
CA GLN A 321 44.05 -25.21 36.02
C GLN A 321 43.23 -25.35 37.30
N GLY A 322 42.39 -26.37 37.34
CA GLY A 322 41.70 -26.86 38.53
C GLY A 322 41.65 -28.39 38.47
N LYS A 323 42.54 -29.02 39.23
CA LYS A 323 42.69 -30.47 39.41
C LYS A 323 41.43 -31.05 40.09
N THR A 324 40.85 -32.14 39.57
CA THR A 324 40.86 -33.52 40.15
C THR A 324 39.65 -34.37 39.67
N THR A 325 39.97 -35.58 39.19
CA THR A 325 39.24 -36.89 39.20
C THR A 325 37.91 -37.15 38.43
N VAL A 326 38.08 -37.90 37.34
CA VAL A 326 37.50 -39.23 36.99
C VAL A 326 36.03 -39.53 37.32
N GLY A 327 35.26 -39.86 36.27
CA GLY A 327 33.94 -40.49 36.36
C GLY A 327 33.36 -40.83 34.99
N SER A 328 33.82 -41.94 34.43
CA SER A 328 33.41 -42.68 33.23
C SER A 328 31.93 -42.65 32.79
N SER A 329 31.74 -42.48 31.47
CA SER A 329 30.84 -43.23 30.55
C SER A 329 29.37 -43.50 30.92
N SER A 330 28.45 -43.11 30.04
CA SER A 330 27.93 -44.05 29.02
C SER A 330 26.82 -43.42 28.16
N THR A 331 26.99 -43.56 26.86
CA THR A 331 26.01 -43.39 25.78
C THR A 331 24.89 -44.43 25.87
N SER A 332 23.64 -44.04 25.60
CA SER A 332 22.72 -44.91 24.83
C SER A 332 21.56 -44.10 24.23
N MET A 333 21.53 -44.08 22.89
CA MET A 333 20.36 -43.83 22.05
C MET A 333 19.42 -45.04 22.05
N SER A 334 18.11 -44.79 21.95
CA SER A 334 17.14 -45.60 21.19
C SER A 334 15.82 -44.82 21.10
N THR A 335 15.50 -44.17 19.98
CA THR A 335 14.68 -44.65 18.85
C THR A 335 13.25 -45.09 19.18
N SER A 336 12.32 -44.21 18.79
CA SER A 336 11.05 -44.43 18.07
C SER A 336 10.14 -45.61 18.41
N THR A 337 8.85 -45.29 18.60
CA THR A 337 7.76 -45.99 17.89
C THR A 337 6.55 -45.04 17.74
N GLN A 338 6.00 -45.00 16.52
CA GLN A 338 4.70 -44.43 16.19
C GLN A 338 3.58 -45.34 16.72
N GLY A 339 2.49 -44.73 17.20
CA GLY A 339 1.23 -45.42 17.48
C GLY A 339 0.06 -44.45 17.31
N LYS A 340 -0.65 -44.60 16.19
CA LYS A 340 -1.92 -43.95 15.83
C LYS A 340 -3.05 -44.55 16.67
N THR A 341 -3.98 -43.75 17.20
CA THR A 341 -5.38 -44.17 17.42
C THR A 341 -6.32 -42.98 17.58
N THR A 342 -7.55 -43.23 17.17
CA THR A 342 -8.69 -42.37 16.83
C THR A 342 -9.46 -41.77 18.00
N ALA A 343 -10.23 -40.73 17.68
CA ALA A 343 -11.09 -39.93 18.54
C ALA A 343 -12.22 -40.68 19.26
N SER A 344 -12.58 -40.20 20.45
CA SER A 344 -13.94 -40.29 20.97
C SER A 344 -14.36 -38.96 21.61
N THR A 345 -15.59 -38.55 21.31
CA THR A 345 -16.33 -37.42 21.89
C THR A 345 -16.75 -37.74 23.32
N VAL A 346 -16.46 -36.85 24.26
CA VAL A 346 -17.22 -36.71 25.51
C VAL A 346 -17.50 -35.22 25.74
N SER A 347 -18.78 -34.89 25.75
CA SER A 347 -19.33 -33.61 26.17
C SER A 347 -19.11 -33.44 27.68
N ASN A 348 -18.58 -32.29 28.10
CA ASN A 348 -18.86 -31.74 29.42
C ASN A 348 -18.72 -30.22 29.41
N ARG A 349 -19.83 -29.54 29.71
CA ARG A 349 -19.89 -28.14 30.15
C ARG A 349 -19.10 -28.01 31.46
N MET A 350 -18.25 -27.00 31.56
CA MET A 350 -18.16 -26.15 32.76
C MET A 350 -17.47 -24.83 32.43
N ASN A 351 -18.18 -23.74 32.71
CA ASN A 351 -17.64 -22.39 32.88
C ASN A 351 -16.68 -22.39 34.07
N SER A 352 -15.46 -21.92 33.88
CA SER A 352 -14.82 -20.99 34.83
C SER A 352 -13.59 -20.34 34.19
N SER A 353 -13.59 -19.03 34.27
CA SER A 353 -12.52 -18.12 33.89
C SER A 353 -11.32 -18.29 34.83
N VAL A 354 -10.14 -18.58 34.26
CA VAL A 354 -8.85 -18.48 34.96
C VAL A 354 -8.01 -17.45 34.23
N SER A 355 -7.84 -16.30 34.87
CA SER A 355 -6.92 -15.24 34.51
C SER A 355 -5.49 -15.62 34.90
N TYR A 356 -4.57 -15.67 33.94
CA TYR A 356 -3.13 -15.70 34.22
C TYR A 356 -2.58 -14.27 34.19
N GLN A 357 -2.11 -13.78 35.34
CA GLN A 357 -1.24 -12.60 35.40
C GLN A 357 0.20 -13.06 35.20
N THR A 358 0.84 -12.62 34.13
CA THR A 358 2.29 -12.73 33.94
C THR A 358 2.92 -11.37 34.22
N THR A 359 3.63 -11.26 35.34
CA THR A 359 4.53 -10.14 35.66
C THR A 359 5.86 -10.35 34.92
N SER A 360 6.22 -9.46 34.00
CA SER A 360 7.56 -9.40 33.41
C SER A 360 8.36 -8.26 34.04
N THR A 361 9.44 -8.61 34.73
CA THR A 361 10.45 -7.67 35.22
C THR A 361 11.51 -7.46 34.14
N VAL A 362 11.66 -6.22 33.66
CA VAL A 362 12.71 -5.85 32.69
C VAL A 362 13.90 -5.25 33.45
N THR A 363 15.00 -5.98 33.52
CA THR A 363 16.31 -5.43 33.95
C THR A 363 17.06 -4.89 32.74
N HIS A 364 17.34 -3.59 32.73
CA HIS A 364 18.22 -2.94 31.76
C HIS A 364 19.67 -3.05 32.24
N SER A 365 20.55 -3.66 31.44
CA SER A 365 22.00 -3.59 31.63
C SER A 365 22.62 -2.69 30.56
N ILE A 366 23.17 -1.56 31.00
CA ILE A 366 23.91 -0.57 30.20
C ILE A 366 25.32 -1.14 29.94
N MET A 367 25.68 -1.33 28.67
CA MET A 367 27.06 -1.63 28.27
C MET A 367 27.73 -0.34 27.82
N ALA A 368 28.60 0.20 28.67
CA ALA A 368 29.55 1.25 28.31
C ALA A 368 30.86 0.60 27.85
N SER A 369 31.25 0.78 26.59
CA SER A 369 32.59 0.45 26.11
C SER A 369 33.38 1.74 25.88
N GLY A 370 34.18 2.09 26.88
CA GLY A 370 35.25 3.07 26.73
C GLY A 370 36.50 2.41 26.17
N SER A 371 37.05 2.96 25.09
CA SER A 371 38.44 2.75 24.69
C SER A 371 39.22 4.03 24.94
N LYS A 372 40.18 3.95 25.87
CA LYS A 372 41.25 4.95 26.03
C LYS A 372 42.38 4.59 25.08
N SER A 373 42.84 5.54 24.27
CA SER A 373 44.25 5.57 23.87
C SER A 373 44.81 6.99 23.97
N LEU A 374 45.77 7.10 24.89
CA LEU A 374 47.01 7.89 24.85
C LEU A 374 46.94 9.41 24.72
N ALA A 375 47.56 10.02 25.73
CA ALA A 375 47.80 11.43 25.91
C ALA A 375 48.77 12.01 24.88
N ASN A 376 48.53 13.27 24.52
CA ASN A 376 49.60 14.26 24.50
C ASN A 376 49.03 15.62 24.92
N THR A 377 49.65 16.21 25.93
CA THR A 377 49.26 17.46 26.59
C THR A 377 50.27 18.54 26.23
N THR A 378 49.82 19.71 25.77
CA THR A 378 50.43 21.03 26.03
C THR A 378 49.37 22.08 25.71
N LEU A 379 48.68 22.69 26.69
CA LEU A 379 49.03 23.88 27.48
C LEU A 379 49.01 25.20 26.70
N SER A 380 47.96 26.00 26.91
CA SER A 380 47.94 27.44 27.24
C SER A 380 46.56 28.00 26.88
N ASN A 381 45.70 28.34 27.86
CA ASN A 381 45.52 29.70 28.42
C ASN A 381 44.87 30.67 27.42
N VAL A 382 43.91 31.56 27.72
CA VAL A 382 43.12 31.97 28.90
C VAL A 382 42.32 33.19 28.39
N LEU A 383 41.06 33.36 28.82
CA LEU A 383 40.26 34.62 28.83
C LEU A 383 39.92 35.24 27.44
N ASN A 384 38.83 35.98 27.22
CA ASN A 384 37.72 36.44 28.03
C ASN A 384 36.59 36.87 27.09
N SER A 385 35.40 37.00 27.68
CA SER A 385 34.27 37.82 27.27
C SER A 385 34.57 39.03 26.36
N ILE A 386 33.62 39.41 25.50
CA ILE A 386 32.91 40.70 25.60
C ILE A 386 31.66 40.67 24.70
N SER A 387 30.54 40.99 25.32
CA SER A 387 29.28 41.44 24.74
C SER A 387 29.48 42.67 23.86
N ASN A 388 28.67 42.87 22.82
CA ASN A 388 27.85 44.08 22.75
C ASN A 388 26.81 44.01 21.62
N SER A 389 25.66 44.51 22.02
CA SER A 389 24.48 44.90 21.27
C SER A 389 24.72 46.13 20.38
N GLU A 390 23.73 46.35 19.51
CA GLU A 390 23.40 47.57 18.74
C GLU A 390 24.16 47.79 17.43
N SER A 391 23.48 47.53 16.30
CA SER A 391 22.63 48.50 15.60
C SER A 391 21.78 47.82 14.53
#